data_AF-A0A9D6EW06-F1
#
_entry.id   AF-A0A9D6EW06-F1
#
_cell.length_a   1.000
_cell.length_b   1.000
_cell.length_c   1.000
_cell.angle_alpha   90.00
_cell.angle_beta   90.00
_cell.angle_gamma   90.00
#
_symmetry.space_group_name_H-M   'P 1'
#
loop_
_entity.id
_entity.type
_entity.pdbx_description
1 polymer ?
#
loop_
_entity_poly.entity_id
_entity_poly.type
_entity_poly.pdbx_seq_one_letter_code
_entity_poly.pdbx_strand_id
1 'polypeptide(L)'
;MHQPKPYVRVDEHGVYRVGDTRVMLDSVLAAFHQGHSPETIQQQYPALSLEAVYGSIAYYLANTAEVDAYLKRQDAEWETARTRAEAKPSAVVERLRALRKAGVVEAL
;
A
#
# COMPACT_ATOMS: atom_id res chain seq x y z
N MET A 1 -24.66 -5.16 -21.12
CA MET A 1 -23.27 -5.04 -21.63
C MET A 1 -22.37 -4.83 -20.41
N HIS A 2 -21.42 -5.73 -20.16
CA HIS A 2 -20.47 -5.59 -19.07
C HIS A 2 -19.34 -4.67 -19.57
N GLN A 3 -19.22 -3.46 -19.05
CA GLN A 3 -18.05 -2.62 -19.36
C GLN A 3 -16.81 -3.29 -18.75
N PRO A 4 -15.65 -3.25 -19.44
CA PRO A 4 -14.42 -3.77 -18.87
C PRO A 4 -14.08 -2.98 -17.61
N LYS A 5 -14.07 -3.64 -16.46
CA LYS A 5 -13.72 -3.03 -15.19
C LYS A 5 -12.21 -2.83 -15.12
N PRO A 6 -11.71 -1.60 -14.95
CA PRO A 6 -10.27 -1.39 -14.75
C PRO A 6 -9.87 -1.95 -13.38
N TYR A 7 -8.95 -2.93 -13.38
CA TYR A 7 -8.42 -3.49 -12.13
C TYR A 7 -7.47 -2.54 -11.41
N VAL A 8 -6.85 -1.63 -12.18
CA VAL A 8 -5.99 -0.57 -11.66
C VAL A 8 -6.42 0.75 -12.26
N ARG A 9 -6.50 1.78 -11.42
CA ARG A 9 -6.74 3.17 -11.84
C ARG A 9 -5.72 4.09 -11.19
N VAL A 10 -5.45 5.22 -11.82
CA VAL A 10 -4.64 6.29 -11.23
C VAL A 10 -5.59 7.36 -10.71
N ASP A 11 -5.46 7.75 -9.44
CA ASP A 11 -6.29 8.82 -8.86
C ASP A 11 -5.77 10.23 -9.23
N GLU A 12 -6.48 11.26 -8.79
CA GLU A 12 -6.16 12.67 -9.07
C GLU A 12 -4.77 13.10 -8.55
N HIS A 13 -4.16 12.32 -7.65
CA HIS A 13 -2.83 12.56 -7.10
C HIS A 13 -1.74 11.70 -7.76
N GLY A 14 -2.07 10.95 -8.81
CA GLY A 14 -1.12 10.07 -9.48
C GLY A 14 -0.91 8.73 -8.76
N VAL A 15 -1.72 8.41 -7.75
CA VAL A 15 -1.57 7.17 -6.97
C VAL A 15 -2.32 6.02 -7.64
N TYR A 16 -1.64 4.89 -7.80
CA TYR A 16 -2.22 3.69 -8.39
C TYR A 16 -3.10 2.99 -7.35
N ARG A 17 -4.36 2.77 -7.69
CA ARG A 17 -5.40 2.19 -6.83
C ARG A 17 -6.00 0.93 -7.45
N VAL A 18 -6.43 0.00 -6.61
CA VAL A 18 -7.06 -1.25 -7.03
C VAL A 18 -8.57 -1.09 -7.19
N GLY A 19 -9.08 -1.44 -8.37
CA GLY A 19 -10.50 -1.38 -8.73
C GLY A 19 -11.08 0.01 -8.50
N ASP A 20 -12.17 0.08 -7.73
CA ASP A 20 -12.79 1.34 -7.26
C ASP A 20 -12.45 1.65 -5.79
N THR A 21 -11.53 0.89 -5.19
CA THR A 21 -11.22 0.98 -3.76
C THR A 21 -10.17 2.05 -3.48
N ARG A 22 -9.95 2.37 -2.20
CA ARG A 22 -8.83 3.23 -1.78
C ARG A 22 -7.54 2.46 -1.53
N VAL A 23 -7.53 1.14 -1.72
CA VAL A 23 -6.33 0.32 -1.54
C VAL A 23 -5.35 0.67 -2.65
N MET A 24 -4.11 0.97 -2.25
CA MET A 24 -3.02 1.28 -3.17
C MET A 24 -2.51 0.00 -3.82
N LEU A 25 -2.08 0.10 -5.08
CA LEU A 25 -1.51 -1.04 -5.81
C LEU A 25 -0.22 -1.54 -5.14
N ASP A 26 0.59 -0.64 -4.57
CA ASP A 26 1.84 -0.97 -3.87
C ASP A 26 1.66 -2.05 -2.79
N SER A 27 0.54 -2.02 -2.07
CA SER A 27 0.22 -2.88 -0.95
C SER A 27 -0.04 -4.31 -1.41
N VAL A 28 -0.77 -4.45 -2.53
CA VAL A 28 -1.00 -5.75 -3.18
C VAL A 28 0.30 -6.31 -3.74
N LEU A 29 1.11 -5.47 -4.39
CA LEU A 29 2.37 -5.91 -5.00
C LEU A 29 3.43 -6.26 -3.96
N ALA A 30 3.51 -5.52 -2.86
CA ALA A 30 4.39 -5.85 -1.74
C ALA A 30 4.09 -7.25 -1.19
N ALA A 31 2.81 -7.57 -0.96
CA ALA A 31 2.40 -8.88 -0.48
C ALA A 31 2.65 -9.99 -1.52
N PHE A 32 2.39 -9.71 -2.81
CA PHE A 32 2.70 -10.63 -3.90
C PHE A 32 4.20 -10.94 -4.01
N HIS A 33 5.06 -9.93 -3.92
CA HIS A 33 6.52 -10.10 -3.93
C HIS A 33 7.05 -10.85 -2.69
N GLN A 34 6.33 -10.80 -1.56
CA GLN A 34 6.61 -11.61 -0.38
C GLN A 34 6.19 -13.08 -0.54
N GLY A 35 5.57 -13.45 -1.67
CA GLY A 35 5.13 -14.82 -1.97
C GLY A 35 3.76 -15.17 -1.43
N HIS A 36 2.97 -14.19 -0.97
CA HIS A 36 1.58 -14.46 -0.59
C HIS A 36 0.74 -14.83 -1.81
N SER A 37 -0.17 -15.79 -1.62
CA SER A 37 -1.14 -16.12 -2.65
C SER A 37 -2.18 -15.00 -2.79
N PRO A 38 -2.83 -14.84 -3.95
CA PRO A 38 -3.92 -13.88 -4.13
C PRO A 38 -5.05 -13.99 -3.10
N GLU A 39 -5.37 -15.20 -2.63
CA GLU A 39 -6.35 -15.44 -1.57
C GLU A 39 -5.86 -14.92 -0.22
N THR A 40 -4.60 -15.15 0.14
CA THR A 40 -4.01 -14.56 1.35
C THR A 40 -4.01 -13.04 1.27
N ILE A 41 -3.68 -12.46 0.11
CA ILE A 41 -3.73 -11.02 -0.09
C ILE A 41 -5.16 -10.49 0.06
N GLN A 42 -6.17 -11.19 -0.49
CA GLN A 42 -7.57 -10.82 -0.31
C GLN A 42 -7.99 -10.85 1.17
N GLN A 43 -7.52 -11.83 1.94
CA GLN A 43 -7.77 -11.88 3.38
C GLN A 43 -7.12 -10.71 4.14
N GLN A 44 -5.93 -10.26 3.71
CA GLN A 44 -5.25 -9.08 4.25
C GLN A 44 -5.98 -7.77 3.90
N TYR A 45 -6.67 -7.73 2.75
CA TYR A 45 -7.40 -6.56 2.28
C TYR A 45 -8.88 -6.91 1.97
N PRO A 46 -9.75 -7.09 2.99
CA PRO A 46 -11.13 -7.52 2.79
C PRO A 46 -12.01 -6.59 1.93
N ALA A 47 -11.57 -5.35 1.73
CA ALA A 47 -12.21 -4.40 0.82
C ALA A 47 -12.03 -4.77 -0.67
N LEU A 48 -11.07 -5.64 -0.99
CA LEU A 48 -10.83 -6.13 -2.34
C LEU A 48 -11.62 -7.42 -2.59
N SER A 49 -12.18 -7.53 -3.80
CA SER A 49 -12.62 -8.84 -4.31
C SER A 49 -11.39 -9.65 -4.74
N LEU A 50 -11.51 -10.98 -4.69
CA LEU A 50 -10.44 -11.87 -5.17
C LEU A 50 -10.11 -11.59 -6.66
N GLU A 51 -11.14 -11.34 -7.46
CA GLU A 51 -11.01 -10.91 -8.87
C GLU A 51 -10.14 -9.64 -9.01
N ALA A 52 -10.35 -8.64 -8.15
CA ALA A 52 -9.57 -7.40 -8.19
C ALA A 52 -8.10 -7.63 -7.80
N VAL A 53 -7.82 -8.55 -6.88
CA VAL A 53 -6.44 -8.93 -6.53
C VAL A 53 -5.75 -9.59 -7.72
N TYR A 54 -6.36 -10.62 -8.30
CA TYR A 54 -5.82 -11.29 -9.49
C TYR A 54 -5.63 -10.31 -10.65
N GLY A 55 -6.63 -9.48 -10.93
CA GLY A 55 -6.58 -8.50 -12.00
C GLY A 55 -5.49 -7.44 -11.80
N SER A 56 -5.22 -7.05 -10.55
CA SER A 56 -4.14 -6.11 -10.22
C SER A 56 -2.76 -6.73 -10.45
N ILE A 57 -2.58 -7.99 -10.06
CA ILE A 57 -1.34 -8.73 -10.30
C ILE A 57 -1.13 -8.92 -11.81
N ALA A 58 -2.17 -9.31 -12.55
CA ALA A 58 -2.10 -9.44 -14.00
C ALA A 58 -1.75 -8.11 -14.68
N TYR A 59 -2.34 -7.00 -14.23
CA TYR A 59 -2.01 -5.66 -14.72
C TYR A 59 -0.54 -5.32 -14.46
N TYR A 60 -0.02 -5.60 -13.26
CA TYR A 60 1.39 -5.38 -12.94
C TYR A 60 2.33 -6.20 -13.84
N LEU A 61 2.05 -7.49 -14.02
CA LEU A 61 2.88 -8.36 -14.87
C LEU A 61 2.87 -7.91 -16.34
N ALA A 62 1.77 -7.32 -16.82
CA ALA A 62 1.68 -6.77 -18.16
C ALA A 62 2.38 -5.40 -18.30
N ASN A 63 2.54 -4.64 -17.21
CA ASN A 63 3.03 -3.25 -17.22
C ASN A 63 4.22 -3.05 -16.26
N THR A 64 5.05 -4.08 -16.05
CA THR A 64 6.05 -4.11 -14.98
C THR A 64 6.99 -2.91 -15.01
N ALA A 65 7.49 -2.53 -16.17
CA ALA A 65 8.43 -1.41 -16.29
C ALA A 65 7.83 -0.07 -15.83
N GLU A 66 6.57 0.20 -16.17
CA GLU A 66 5.87 1.43 -15.79
C GLU A 66 5.58 1.44 -14.29
N VAL A 67 5.05 0.33 -13.77
CA VAL A 67 4.67 0.21 -12.36
C VAL A 67 5.90 0.20 -11.46
N ASP A 68 6.98 -0.48 -11.82
CA ASP A 68 8.24 -0.45 -11.07
C ASP A 68 8.83 0.97 -11.02
N ALA A 69 8.74 1.73 -12.13
CA ALA A 69 9.18 3.11 -12.15
C ALA A 69 8.32 3.99 -11.24
N TYR A 70 7.01 3.74 -11.17
CA TYR A 70 6.11 4.39 -10.21
C TYR A 70 6.47 4.05 -8.76
N LEU A 71 6.64 2.75 -8.43
CA LEU A 71 6.97 2.30 -7.07
C LEU A 71 8.28 2.91 -6.58
N LYS A 72 9.32 2.97 -7.44
CA LYS A 72 10.60 3.62 -7.10
C LYS A 72 10.45 5.11 -6.77
N ARG A 73 9.58 5.84 -7.48
CA ARG A 73 9.30 7.25 -7.16
C ARG A 73 8.59 7.36 -5.83
N GLN A 74 7.59 6.49 -5.60
CA GLN A 74 6.81 6.48 -4.36
C GLN A 74 7.70 6.20 -3.14
N ASP A 75 8.61 5.23 -3.23
CA ASP A 75 9.56 4.90 -2.16
C ASP A 75 10.45 6.10 -1.79
N ALA A 76 10.96 6.84 -2.79
CA ALA A 76 11.78 8.02 -2.54
C ALA A 76 11.01 9.14 -1.82
N GLU A 77 9.74 9.32 -2.17
CA GLU A 77 8.85 10.27 -1.50
C GLU A 77 8.56 9.85 -0.05
N TRP A 78 8.28 8.57 0.18
CA TRP A 78 8.06 8.01 1.51
C TRP A 78 9.29 8.16 2.40
N GLU A 79 10.48 7.86 1.88
CA GLU A 79 11.73 8.03 2.60
C GLU A 79 11.97 9.49 2.99
N THR A 80 11.75 10.41 2.06
CA THR A 80 11.87 11.85 2.34
C THR A 80 10.87 12.31 3.41
N ALA A 81 9.61 11.88 3.31
CA ALA A 81 8.58 12.18 4.29
C ALA A 81 8.91 11.60 5.67
N ARG A 82 9.44 10.37 5.72
CA ARG A 82 9.87 9.69 6.93
C ARG A 82 11.01 10.44 7.62
N THR A 83 12.08 10.79 6.88
CA THR A 83 13.20 11.57 7.44
C THR A 83 12.73 12.92 8.00
N ARG A 84 11.82 13.62 7.29
CA ARG A 84 11.26 14.89 7.76
C ARG A 84 10.44 14.72 9.05
N ALA A 85 9.64 13.65 9.13
CA ALA A 85 8.84 13.34 10.32
C ALA A 85 9.71 12.94 11.52
N GLU A 86 10.82 12.22 11.28
CA GLU A 86 11.78 11.85 12.31
C GLU A 86 12.60 13.05 12.82
N ALA A 87 12.90 14.03 11.97
CA ALA A 87 13.67 15.21 12.34
C ALA A 87 12.91 16.18 13.25
N LYS A 88 11.56 16.22 13.16
CA LYS A 88 10.68 17.03 14.01
C LYS A 88 9.45 16.22 14.42
N PRO A 89 9.59 15.29 15.36
CA PRO A 89 8.46 14.52 15.86
C PRO A 89 7.48 15.46 16.59
N SER A 90 6.18 15.19 16.45
CA SER A 90 5.17 15.94 17.19
C SER A 90 5.16 15.53 18.67
N ALA A 91 4.64 16.39 19.55
CA ALA A 91 4.51 16.08 20.98
C ALA A 91 3.72 14.78 21.24
N VAL A 92 2.73 14.46 20.40
CA VAL A 92 1.98 13.20 20.47
C VAL A 92 2.88 12.01 20.15
N VAL A 93 3.71 12.10 19.10
CA VAL A 93 4.66 11.04 18.72
C VAL A 93 5.70 10.82 19.82
N GLU A 94 6.23 11.89 20.42
CA GLU A 94 7.17 11.80 21.54
C GLU A 94 6.54 11.12 22.76
N ARG A 95 5.30 11.51 23.12
CA ARG A 95 4.55 10.89 24.22
C ARG A 95 4.32 9.40 23.98
N LEU A 96 3.91 9.00 22.77
CA LEU A 96 3.70 7.59 22.42
C LEU A 96 5.01 6.79 22.48
N ARG A 97 6.12 7.35 22.00
CA ARG A 97 7.45 6.73 22.09
C ARG A 97 7.89 6.53 23.55
N ALA A 98 7.66 7.51 24.41
CA ALA A 98 7.97 7.43 25.84
C ALA A 98 7.14 6.34 26.54
N LEU A 99 5.84 6.26 26.27
CA LEU A 99 4.96 5.22 26.82
C LEU A 99 5.38 3.80 26.37
N ARG A 100 5.80 3.65 25.11
CA ARG A 100 6.31 2.37 24.59
C ARG A 100 7.61 1.97 25.28
N LYS A 101 8.55 2.92 25.48
CA LYS A 101 9.81 2.67 26.21
C LYS A 101 9.57 2.30 27.68
N ALA A 102 8.50 2.80 28.28
CA ALA A 102 8.10 2.50 29.65
C ALA A 102 7.26 1.20 29.79
N GLY A 103 7.02 0.46 28.70
CA GLY A 103 6.25 -0.80 28.72
C GLY A 103 4.75 -0.64 28.96
N VAL A 104 4.22 0.58 28.89
CA VAL A 104 2.82 0.89 29.28
C VAL A 104 1.81 0.42 28.21
N VAL A 105 2.26 0.18 26.98
CA VAL A 105 1.39 -0.12 25.83
C VAL A 105 1.13 -1.63 25.65
N GLU A 106 1.91 -2.51 26.30
CA GLU A 106 1.70 -3.98 26.25
C GLU A 106 0.76 -4.50 27.37
N ALA A 107 0.28 -3.61 28.25
CA ALA A 107 -0.55 -3.96 29.41
C ALA A 107 -2.07 -3.80 29.17
N LEU A 108 -2.51 -3.68 27.92
CA LEU A 108 -3.91 -3.58 27.48
C LEU A 108 -4.21 -4.67 26.45
#